data_AF-A0A372GMN3-F1
#
_entry.id   AF-A0A372GMN3-F1
#
_cell.length_a   1.000
_cell.length_b   1.000
_cell.length_c   1.000
_cell.angle_alpha   90.00
_cell.angle_beta   90.00
_cell.angle_gamma   90.00
#
_symmetry.space_group_name_H-M   'P 1'
#
loop_
_entity.id
_entity.type
_entity.pdbx_description
1 polymer ?
#
loop_
_entity_poly.entity_id
_entity_poly.type
_entity_poly.pdbx_seq_one_letter_code
_entity_poly.pdbx_strand_id
1 'polypeptide(L)'
;MTVMRVGDLPGTDDHREPPEHTARRLGRRALPATADYRGATVGYASPPWSARLVAVGGAAVAVDPLSSSGVRDALRLAGPAAAAVLGLLDGDTGPAHQYARCVRAIVDEHLDQRGHFVMLTGGHEPFWEKRRRPAVRSGVDRPASGRVDH
;
A
#
# COMPACT_ATOMS: atom_id res chain seq x y z
N MET A 1 -4.34 5.56 -6.55
CA MET A 1 -4.11 4.12 -6.36
C MET A 1 -3.43 3.61 -7.61
N THR A 2 -2.25 3.01 -7.50
CA THR A 2 -1.46 2.55 -8.66
C THR A 2 -1.47 1.03 -8.68
N VAL A 3 -1.95 0.44 -9.77
CA VAL A 3 -2.01 -1.01 -9.98
C VAL A 3 -1.38 -1.29 -11.34
N MET A 4 -0.58 -2.35 -11.45
CA MET A 4 0.05 -2.74 -12.71
C MET A 4 -0.70 -3.93 -13.30
N ARG A 5 -1.10 -3.82 -14.57
CA ARG A 5 -1.74 -4.91 -15.32
C ARG A 5 -0.68 -5.82 -15.90
N VAL A 6 -0.86 -7.12 -15.74
CA VAL A 6 0.01 -8.14 -16.32
C VAL A 6 -0.53 -8.45 -17.71
N GLY A 7 0.20 -8.06 -18.77
CA GLY A 7 -0.14 -8.45 -20.16
C GLY A 7 0.09 -7.41 -21.27
N ASP A 8 0.42 -6.15 -20.97
CA ASP A 8 0.57 -5.12 -22.00
C ASP A 8 2.02 -4.59 -22.04
N LEU A 9 2.85 -5.16 -22.92
CA LEU A 9 4.02 -4.48 -23.47
C LEU A 9 4.01 -4.62 -25.00
N PRO A 10 3.55 -3.59 -25.70
CA PRO A 10 4.31 -3.08 -26.82
C PRO A 10 4.61 -1.60 -26.63
N GLY A 11 5.84 -1.23 -26.99
CA GLY A 11 6.37 0.11 -26.80
C GLY A 11 5.51 1.19 -27.45
N THR A 12 5.33 2.29 -26.73
CA THR A 12 5.02 3.59 -27.29
C THR A 12 5.76 4.63 -26.46
N ASP A 13 6.65 5.37 -27.11
CA ASP A 13 7.09 6.70 -26.68
C ASP A 13 5.84 7.57 -26.49
N ASP A 14 5.29 7.56 -25.27
CA ASP A 14 4.27 8.51 -24.87
C ASP A 14 5.02 9.65 -24.15
N HIS A 15 5.41 10.66 -24.92
CA HIS A 15 5.85 11.95 -24.39
C HIS A 15 4.68 12.58 -23.62
N ARG A 16 4.42 12.08 -22.41
CA ARG A 16 3.50 12.73 -21.47
C ARG A 16 4.17 13.98 -20.97
N GLU A 17 3.58 15.12 -21.32
CA GLU A 17 3.90 16.37 -20.65
C GLU A 17 3.91 16.17 -19.13
N PRO A 18 4.90 16.73 -18.41
CA PRO A 18 4.92 16.67 -16.97
C PRO A 18 3.58 17.16 -16.42
N PRO A 19 2.95 16.42 -15.50
CA PRO A 19 1.67 16.84 -14.95
C PRO A 19 1.81 18.23 -14.33
N GLU A 20 0.80 19.06 -14.55
CA GLU A 20 0.77 20.43 -14.05
C GLU A 20 1.09 20.47 -12.54
N HIS A 21 1.93 21.44 -12.15
CA HIS A 21 2.41 21.60 -10.78
C HIS A 21 1.22 21.60 -9.79
N THR A 22 1.30 20.78 -8.73
CA THR A 22 0.20 20.53 -7.79
C THR A 22 -0.44 21.82 -7.26
N ALA A 23 0.37 22.87 -7.04
CA ALA A 23 -0.11 24.18 -6.62
C ALA A 23 -1.08 24.85 -7.61
N ARG A 24 -0.87 24.69 -8.92
CA ARG A 24 -1.80 25.18 -9.95
C ARG A 24 -3.04 24.30 -10.07
N ARG A 25 -2.88 22.96 -10.01
CA ARG A 25 -4.02 22.02 -10.01
C ARG A 25 -5.00 22.22 -8.86
N LEU A 26 -4.50 22.70 -7.70
CA LEU A 26 -5.34 22.96 -6.53
C LEU A 26 -6.11 24.29 -6.63
N GLY A 27 -5.69 25.25 -7.48
CA GLY A 27 -6.39 26.52 -7.69
C GLY A 27 -6.89 27.22 -6.41
N ARG A 28 -8.02 27.93 -6.50
CA ARG A 28 -8.83 28.40 -5.34
C ARG A 28 -9.76 27.31 -4.79
N ARG A 29 -9.46 26.03 -5.05
CA ARG A 29 -10.31 24.94 -4.58
C ARG A 29 -10.11 24.89 -3.07
N ALA A 30 -11.20 25.09 -2.32
CA ALA A 30 -11.16 25.07 -0.86
C ALA A 30 -10.46 23.77 -0.43
N LEU A 31 -9.31 23.94 0.25
CA LEU A 31 -8.69 22.82 0.92
C LEU A 31 -9.74 22.22 1.87
N PRO A 32 -9.84 20.89 1.95
CA PRO A 32 -10.77 20.26 2.89
C PRO A 32 -10.57 20.89 4.28
N ALA A 33 -11.68 21.20 4.96
CA ALA A 33 -11.64 21.87 6.24
C ALA A 33 -10.75 21.08 7.20
N THR A 34 -9.99 21.79 8.04
CA THR A 34 -9.02 21.23 9.01
C THR A 34 -9.63 20.22 9.99
N ALA A 35 -10.96 20.11 10.05
CA ALA A 35 -11.71 19.15 10.85
C ALA A 35 -11.86 17.75 10.21
N ASP A 36 -11.43 17.54 8.96
CA ASP A 36 -11.44 16.21 8.32
C ASP A 36 -10.27 15.36 8.84
N TYR A 37 -10.37 14.91 10.08
CA TYR A 37 -9.46 13.90 10.64
C TYR A 37 -9.60 12.60 9.84
N ARG A 38 -8.66 12.36 8.91
CA ARG A 38 -8.50 11.05 8.29
C ARG A 38 -7.71 10.16 9.24
N GLY A 39 -8.36 9.11 9.74
CA GLY A 39 -7.68 8.10 10.53
C GLY A 39 -6.50 7.53 9.75
N ALA A 40 -5.30 7.60 10.34
CA ALA A 40 -4.13 6.93 9.80
C ALA A 40 -4.37 5.42 9.88
N THR A 41 -4.68 4.83 8.73
CA THR A 41 -4.99 3.40 8.60
C THR A 41 -3.74 2.68 8.11
N VAL A 42 -3.36 1.63 8.83
CA VAL A 42 -2.37 0.67 8.36
C VAL A 42 -3.13 -0.47 7.70
N GLY A 43 -2.78 -0.80 6.46
CA GLY A 43 -3.42 -1.86 5.70
C GLY A 43 -2.52 -2.34 4.55
N TYR A 44 -2.75 -3.56 4.09
CA TYR A 44 -2.02 -4.12 2.97
C TYR A 44 -2.90 -5.10 2.18
N ALA A 45 -2.57 -5.28 0.91
CA ALA A 45 -3.24 -6.25 0.05
C ALA A 45 -2.73 -7.67 0.34
N SER A 46 -3.64 -8.62 0.55
CA SER A 46 -3.33 -10.01 0.89
C SER A 46 -4.23 -10.97 0.10
N PRO A 47 -3.69 -11.69 -0.92
CA PRO A 47 -2.38 -11.47 -1.53
C PRO A 47 -2.33 -10.12 -2.29
N PRO A 48 -1.15 -9.51 -2.48
CA PRO A 48 -1.00 -8.26 -3.24
C PRO A 48 -1.00 -8.48 -4.76
N TRP A 49 -1.46 -9.64 -5.23
CA TRP A 49 -1.45 -10.02 -6.63
C TRP A 49 -2.56 -11.00 -6.95
N SER A 50 -2.85 -11.12 -8.23
CA SER A 50 -3.68 -12.16 -8.85
C SER A 50 -3.04 -12.53 -10.19
N ALA A 51 -3.62 -13.49 -10.93
CA ALA A 51 -3.10 -13.90 -12.23
C ALA A 51 -2.94 -12.75 -13.25
N ARG A 52 -3.65 -11.62 -13.10
CA ARG A 52 -3.64 -10.51 -14.07
C ARG A 52 -3.25 -9.15 -13.50
N LEU A 53 -3.03 -9.06 -12.18
CA LEU A 53 -2.82 -7.79 -11.50
C LEU A 53 -1.79 -7.93 -10.40
N VAL A 54 -0.93 -6.92 -10.26
CA VAL A 54 -0.04 -6.76 -9.11
C VAL A 54 -0.29 -5.38 -8.51
N ALA A 55 -0.65 -5.35 -7.22
CA ALA A 55 -0.77 -4.11 -6.46
C ALA A 55 0.63 -3.60 -6.13
N VAL A 56 0.88 -2.29 -6.23
CA VAL A 56 2.20 -1.69 -5.98
C VAL A 56 2.11 -0.41 -5.16
N GLY A 57 3.19 -0.05 -4.46
CA GLY A 57 3.27 1.14 -3.62
C GLY A 57 2.08 1.23 -2.64
N GLY A 58 1.40 2.38 -2.62
CA GLY A 58 0.24 2.61 -1.77
C GLY A 58 -0.96 1.69 -2.00
N ALA A 59 -1.03 0.98 -3.14
CA ALA A 59 -2.05 -0.06 -3.36
C ALA A 59 -1.66 -1.40 -2.74
N ALA A 60 -0.37 -1.67 -2.59
CA ALA A 60 0.14 -2.88 -1.93
C ALA A 60 0.14 -2.73 -0.41
N VAL A 61 0.59 -1.57 0.08
CA VAL A 61 0.70 -1.27 1.50
C VAL A 61 0.45 0.21 1.76
N ALA A 62 -0.37 0.51 2.76
CA ALA A 62 -0.57 1.83 3.31
C ALA A 62 -0.21 1.79 4.79
N VAL A 63 0.73 2.63 5.20
CA VAL A 63 1.14 2.82 6.59
C VAL A 63 0.85 4.26 7.02
N ASP A 64 0.86 4.54 8.33
CA ASP A 64 0.64 5.90 8.79
C ASP A 64 1.72 6.86 8.26
N PRO A 65 1.35 8.11 7.89
CA PRO A 65 2.30 9.05 7.32
C PRO A 65 3.28 9.62 8.35
N LEU A 66 3.10 9.32 9.65
CA LEU A 66 3.97 9.86 10.71
C LEU A 66 5.40 9.34 10.57
N SER A 67 5.59 8.16 9.97
CA SER A 67 6.91 7.57 9.72
C SER A 67 7.62 8.12 8.47
N SER A 68 6.95 8.92 7.63
CA SER A 68 7.44 9.32 6.29
C SER A 68 7.96 8.16 5.42
N SER A 69 7.53 6.92 5.66
CA SER A 69 8.13 5.74 5.03
C SER A 69 7.56 5.39 3.66
N GLY A 70 6.40 5.93 3.27
CA GLY A 70 5.67 5.46 2.09
C GLY A 70 6.47 5.45 0.78
N VAL A 71 7.32 6.47 0.54
CA VAL A 71 8.17 6.50 -0.67
C VAL A 71 9.31 5.48 -0.57
N ARG A 72 9.94 5.37 0.59
CA ARG A 72 10.99 4.36 0.86
C ARG A 72 10.45 2.95 0.65
N ASP A 73 9.25 2.67 1.16
CA ASP A 73 8.62 1.37 1.08
C ASP A 73 8.21 1.05 -0.37
N ALA A 74 7.73 2.05 -1.13
CA ALA A 74 7.47 1.91 -2.56
C ALA A 74 8.74 1.56 -3.36
N LEU A 75 9.87 2.21 -3.07
CA LEU A 75 11.15 1.92 -3.72
C LEU A 75 11.68 0.53 -3.33
N ARG A 76 11.60 0.17 -2.05
CA ARG A 76 12.00 -1.16 -1.55
C ARG A 76 11.20 -2.29 -2.19
N LEU A 77 9.93 -2.04 -2.51
CA LEU A 77 9.03 -3.01 -3.15
C LEU A 77 9.12 -3.03 -4.68
N ALA A 78 9.75 -2.05 -5.33
CA ALA A 78 9.75 -1.94 -6.79
C ALA A 78 10.40 -3.16 -7.48
N GLY A 79 11.58 -3.57 -7.02
CA GLY A 79 12.28 -4.74 -7.57
C GLY A 79 11.49 -6.05 -7.39
N PRO A 80 11.07 -6.40 -6.15
CA PRO A 80 10.22 -7.56 -5.90
C PRO A 80 8.89 -7.55 -6.68
N ALA A 81 8.25 -6.39 -6.85
CA ALA A 81 7.04 -6.26 -7.65
C ALA A 81 7.30 -6.52 -9.14
N ALA A 82 8.39 -6.01 -9.69
CA ALA A 82 8.78 -6.28 -11.08
C ALA A 82 9.05 -7.77 -11.31
N ALA A 83 9.76 -8.43 -10.38
CA ALA A 83 9.99 -9.87 -10.44
C ALA A 83 8.68 -10.67 -10.39
N ALA A 84 7.72 -10.25 -9.55
CA ALA A 84 6.40 -10.86 -9.50
C ALA A 84 5.65 -10.75 -10.82
N VAL A 85 5.69 -9.58 -11.47
CA VAL A 85 5.05 -9.38 -12.78
C VAL A 85 5.67 -10.28 -13.84
N LEU A 86 7.00 -10.32 -13.93
CA LEU A 86 7.71 -11.15 -14.92
C LEU A 86 7.40 -12.63 -14.72
N GLY A 87 7.50 -13.13 -13.47
CA GLY A 87 7.13 -14.51 -13.17
C GLY A 87 5.69 -14.84 -13.57
N LEU A 88 4.73 -13.96 -13.25
CA LEU A 88 3.32 -14.17 -13.61
C LEU A 88 3.08 -14.19 -15.12
N LEU A 89 3.84 -13.43 -15.92
CA LEU A 89 3.78 -13.49 -17.39
C LEU A 89 4.24 -14.86 -17.90
N ASP A 90 5.24 -15.46 -17.25
CA ASP A 90 5.77 -16.77 -17.60
C ASP A 90 4.99 -17.93 -16.95
N GLY A 91 3.93 -17.63 -16.20
CA GLY A 91 3.15 -18.61 -15.44
C GLY A 91 3.81 -19.10 -14.14
N ASP A 92 4.95 -18.54 -13.76
CA ASP A 92 5.64 -18.80 -12.49
C ASP A 92 5.11 -17.89 -11.37
N THR A 93 4.44 -18.50 -10.39
CA THR A 93 3.91 -17.78 -9.22
C THR A 93 4.92 -17.60 -8.09
N GLY A 94 6.10 -18.23 -8.16
CA GLY A 94 7.12 -18.18 -7.11
C GLY A 94 7.55 -16.76 -6.71
N PRO A 95 7.92 -15.90 -7.68
CA PRO A 95 8.25 -14.49 -7.43
C PRO A 95 7.10 -13.70 -6.80
N ALA A 96 5.85 -14.00 -7.18
CA ALA A 96 4.67 -13.34 -6.62
C ALA A 96 4.42 -13.71 -5.14
N HIS A 97 4.69 -14.96 -4.76
CA HIS A 97 4.69 -15.36 -3.35
C HIS A 97 5.81 -14.68 -2.54
N GLN A 98 7.00 -14.53 -3.13
CA GLN A 98 8.08 -13.77 -2.51
C GLN A 98 7.69 -12.30 -2.31
N TYR A 99 7.05 -11.69 -3.32
CA TYR A 99 6.54 -10.32 -3.22
C TYR A 99 5.52 -10.15 -2.07
N ALA A 100 4.58 -11.10 -1.93
CA ALA A 100 3.63 -11.11 -0.82
C ALA A 100 4.31 -11.14 0.57
N ARG A 101 5.41 -11.90 0.70
CA ARG A 101 6.22 -11.91 1.93
C ARG A 101 6.89 -10.56 2.19
N CYS A 102 7.43 -9.90 1.16
CA CYS A 102 8.02 -8.57 1.29
C CYS A 102 7.00 -7.52 1.74
N VAL A 103 5.78 -7.53 1.17
CA VAL A 103 4.69 -6.63 1.58
C VAL A 103 4.34 -6.84 3.06
N ARG A 104 4.18 -8.10 3.48
CA ARG A 104 3.88 -8.43 4.89
C ARG A 104 4.99 -7.98 5.84
N ALA A 105 6.26 -8.16 5.46
CA ALA A 105 7.39 -7.75 6.27
C ALA A 105 7.42 -6.25 6.55
N ILE A 106 7.05 -5.40 5.57
CA ILE A 106 6.96 -3.94 5.76
C ILE A 106 5.87 -3.59 6.78
N VAL A 107 4.72 -4.27 6.72
CA VAL A 107 3.62 -4.04 7.67
C VAL A 107 4.02 -4.46 9.07
N ASP A 108 4.62 -5.64 9.23
CA ASP A 108 5.07 -6.13 10.53
C ASP A 108 6.13 -5.18 11.11
N GLU A 109 7.11 -4.74 10.31
CA GLU A 109 8.12 -3.74 10.72
C GLU A 109 7.48 -2.42 11.18
N HIS A 110 6.46 -1.92 10.45
CA HIS A 110 5.77 -0.69 10.82
C HIS A 110 4.95 -0.84 12.11
N LEU A 111 4.27 -1.96 12.30
CA LEU A 111 3.49 -2.23 13.51
C LEU A 111 4.38 -2.32 14.75
N ASP A 112 5.57 -2.91 14.62
CA ASP A 112 6.57 -2.98 15.69
C ASP A 112 7.10 -1.60 16.05
N GLN A 113 7.47 -0.78 15.06
CA GLN A 113 7.91 0.61 15.27
C GLN A 113 6.82 1.46 15.93
N ARG A 114 5.56 1.31 15.49
CA ARG A 114 4.41 2.00 16.09
C ARG A 114 4.20 1.60 17.55
N GLY A 115 4.37 0.31 17.89
CA GLY A 115 4.29 -0.16 19.27
C GLY A 115 5.30 0.54 20.18
N HIS A 116 6.53 0.71 19.70
CA HIS A 116 7.58 1.45 20.40
C HIS A 116 7.18 2.90 20.71
N PHE A 117 6.68 3.65 19.72
CA PHE A 117 6.29 5.05 19.92
C PHE A 117 5.10 5.22 20.87
N VAL A 118 4.12 4.32 20.84
CA VAL A 118 2.99 4.35 21.78
C VAL A 118 3.48 4.20 23.21
N MET A 119 4.46 3.33 23.48
CA MET A 119 5.02 3.14 24.82
C MET A 119 5.72 4.38 25.38
N LEU A 120 6.35 5.20 24.52
CA LEU A 120 7.09 6.40 24.93
C LEU A 120 6.19 7.56 25.39
N THR A 121 4.92 7.60 24.95
CA THR A 121 4.07 8.78 25.14
C THR A 121 3.61 9.01 26.59
N GLY A 122 3.62 7.99 27.45
CA GLY A 122 3.30 8.12 28.88
C GLY A 122 1.88 8.56 29.25
N GLY A 123 1.10 9.13 28.31
CA GLY A 123 -0.19 9.78 28.57
C GLY A 123 -1.33 8.82 28.94
N HIS A 124 -2.20 9.27 29.84
CA HIS A 124 -3.39 8.56 30.34
C HIS A 124 -4.68 8.96 29.60
N GLU A 125 -4.57 9.71 28.51
CA GLU A 125 -5.75 10.14 27.75
C GLU A 125 -6.37 8.92 27.03
N PRO A 126 -7.71 8.87 26.85
CA PRO A 126 -8.40 7.74 26.21
C PRO A 126 -7.83 7.35 24.83
N PHE A 127 -7.27 8.33 24.11
CA PHE A 127 -6.57 8.12 22.84
C PHE A 127 -5.36 7.19 22.98
N TRP A 128 -4.52 7.38 24.01
CA TRP A 128 -3.32 6.57 24.26
C TRP A 128 -3.69 5.21 24.83
N GLU A 129 -4.66 5.13 25.74
CA GLU A 129 -5.13 3.87 26.31
C GLU A 129 -5.66 2.89 25.25
N LYS A 130 -6.44 3.40 24.28
CA LYS A 130 -6.94 2.59 23.16
C LYS A 130 -5.81 2.04 22.29
N ARG A 131 -4.70 2.77 22.15
CA ARG A 131 -3.54 2.36 21.32
C ARG A 131 -2.55 1.45 22.03
N ARG A 132 -2.55 1.41 23.37
CA ARG A 132 -1.80 0.44 24.18
C ARG A 132 -2.39 -0.97 24.13
N ARG A 133 -3.69 -1.10 23.78
CA ARG A 133 -4.27 -2.43 23.54
C ARG A 133 -3.67 -3.05 22.27
N PRO A 134 -3.16 -4.28 22.32
CA PRO A 134 -2.66 -4.96 21.14
C PRO A 134 -3.78 -5.08 20.09
N ALA A 135 -3.48 -4.73 18.84
CA ALA A 135 -4.42 -4.84 17.75
C ALA A 135 -4.68 -6.32 17.46
N VAL A 136 -5.95 -6.75 17.53
CA VAL A 136 -6.38 -8.06 17.05
C VAL A 136 -6.15 -8.07 15.54
N ARG A 137 -5.21 -8.90 15.07
CA ARG A 137 -4.90 -9.10 13.64
C ARG A 137 -6.14 -9.60 12.91
N SER A 138 -6.91 -8.68 12.37
CA SER A 138 -8.09 -8.99 11.57
C SER A 138 -7.66 -9.03 10.11
N GLY A 139 -7.23 -10.20 9.65
CA GLY A 139 -7.03 -10.46 8.23
C GLY A 139 -8.38 -10.36 7.54
N VAL A 140 -8.59 -9.32 6.74
CA VAL A 140 -9.74 -9.29 5.83
C VAL A 140 -9.38 -10.18 4.65
N ASP A 141 -9.59 -11.49 4.81
CA ASP A 141 -9.70 -12.41 3.68
C ASP A 141 -10.97 -12.04 2.93
N ARG A 142 -10.82 -11.28 1.84
CA ARG A 142 -11.92 -11.09 0.90
C ARG A 142 -11.82 -12.21 -0.13
N PRO A 143 -12.73 -13.20 -0.13
CA PRO A 143 -12.72 -14.24 -1.16
C PRO A 143 -12.89 -13.58 -2.52
N ALA A 144 -12.07 -14.00 -3.48
CA ALA A 144 -12.24 -13.68 -4.89
C ALA A 144 -13.60 -14.23 -5.33
N SER A 145 -14.61 -13.36 -5.36
CA SER A 145 -15.92 -13.66 -5.94
C SER A 145 -15.73 -13.82 -7.45
N GLY A 146 -15.46 -15.05 -7.88
CA GLY A 146 -15.60 -15.47 -9.26
C GLY A 146 -17.08 -15.45 -9.65
N ARG A 147 -17.41 -14.65 -10.65
CA ARG A 147 -18.60 -14.85 -11.47
C ARG A 147 -18.12 -14.85 -12.92
N VAL A 148 -18.02 -16.05 -13.47
CA VAL A 148 -17.90 -16.30 -14.91
C VAL A 148 -19.32 -16.57 -15.35
N ASP A 149 -19.94 -15.60 -16.01
CA ASP A 149 -21.17 -15.88 -16.76
C ASP A 149 -20.74 -16.34 -18.17
N HIS A 150 -21.36 -17.43 -18.61
CA HIS A 150 -21.14 -18.16 -19.86
C HIS A 150 -21.55 -17.37 -21.11
#